data_AF-A0A7S3FTI7-F1
#
_entry.id   AF-A0A7S3FTI7-F1
#
_cell.length_a   1.000
_cell.length_b   1.000
_cell.length_c   1.000
_cell.angle_alpha   90.00
_cell.angle_beta   90.00
_cell.angle_gamma   90.00
#
_symmetry.space_group_name_H-M   'P 1'
#
loop_
_entity.id
_entity.type
_entity.pdbx_description
1 polymer ?
#
loop_
_entity_poly.entity_id
_entity_poly.type
_entity_poly.pdbx_seq_one_letter_code
_entity_poly.pdbx_strand_id
1 'polypeptide(L)'
;YRGRGGGYKQRKMEEDDRKAVFTPERHEGYSALTQESLQAWAEGSDKLDLDLIEHVIEHICVTEGEGAMLVFLTGWDDISKLHDQLQRNRILSNKNQYRIIPLHGSMPTANQQKIFANPPPGVRKIVLSTNIAETSITIDDIVFVVDCGKAKEKTYDAVNKLCCLLPTWVSRASVRQRKGRAGRVRAGQCFHVYTRELH
;
A
#
# COMPACT_ATOMS: atom_id res chain seq x y z
N TYR A 1 23.64 -17.79 38.30
CA TYR A 1 22.24 -17.33 38.48
C TYR A 1 21.54 -17.33 37.13
N ARG A 2 20.67 -18.32 36.90
CA ARG A 2 19.93 -18.58 35.65
C ARG A 2 18.57 -17.89 35.67
N GLY A 3 18.25 -17.22 34.55
CA GLY A 3 16.95 -17.25 33.86
C GLY A 3 15.66 -16.95 34.62
N ARG A 4 15.20 -15.69 34.59
CA ARG A 4 13.79 -15.30 34.79
C ARG A 4 13.32 -14.21 33.80
N GLY A 5 13.86 -14.19 32.58
CA GLY A 5 13.52 -13.18 31.55
C GLY A 5 12.67 -13.67 30.37
N GLY A 6 12.54 -14.99 30.17
CA GLY A 6 11.89 -15.56 28.97
C GLY A 6 10.36 -15.43 28.98
N GLY A 7 9.72 -15.70 30.12
CA GLY A 7 8.26 -15.83 30.21
C GLY A 7 7.46 -14.52 30.10
N TYR A 8 8.10 -13.36 30.29
CA TYR A 8 7.45 -12.05 30.11
C TYR A 8 7.53 -11.57 28.66
N LYS A 9 8.65 -11.84 27.95
CA LYS A 9 8.75 -11.56 26.51
C LYS A 9 7.83 -12.48 25.69
N GLN A 10 7.75 -13.76 26.08
CA GLN A 10 6.92 -14.74 25.37
C GLN A 10 5.42 -14.46 25.57
N ARG A 11 4.99 -14.11 26.80
CA ARG A 11 3.59 -13.69 27.05
C ARG A 11 3.20 -12.39 26.37
N LYS A 12 4.11 -11.42 26.28
CA LYS A 12 3.84 -10.15 25.60
C LYS A 12 3.76 -10.31 24.07
N MET A 13 4.52 -11.26 23.51
CA MET A 13 4.44 -11.65 22.11
C MET A 13 3.14 -12.42 21.82
N GLU A 14 2.75 -13.36 22.69
CA GLU A 14 1.46 -14.08 22.60
C GLU A 14 0.22 -13.22 22.88
N GLU A 15 0.34 -12.10 23.60
CA GLU A 15 -0.76 -11.13 23.81
C GLU A 15 -0.89 -10.10 22.68
N ASP A 16 0.21 -9.74 22.00
CA ASP A 16 0.15 -8.91 20.80
C ASP A 16 -0.42 -9.71 19.61
N ASP A 17 -0.02 -10.98 19.45
CA ASP A 17 -0.57 -11.90 18.42
C ASP A 17 -2.08 -12.14 18.57
N ARG A 18 -2.67 -11.94 19.76
CA ARG A 18 -4.12 -12.11 20.00
C ARG A 18 -4.96 -10.90 19.62
N LYS A 19 -4.35 -9.76 19.29
CA LYS A 19 -5.09 -8.48 19.09
C LYS A 19 -5.38 -8.14 17.63
N ALA A 20 -4.79 -8.85 16.67
CA ALA A 20 -4.90 -8.54 15.25
C ALA A 20 -5.71 -9.60 14.45
N VAL A 21 -6.43 -10.47 15.15
CA VAL A 21 -7.37 -11.40 14.51
C VAL A 21 -8.69 -10.65 14.23
N PHE A 22 -9.04 -10.53 12.96
CA PHE A 22 -10.37 -10.08 12.52
C PHE A 22 -11.45 -10.91 13.23
N THR A 23 -12.28 -10.26 14.04
CA THR A 23 -13.41 -10.89 14.74
C THR A 23 -14.70 -10.39 14.11
N PRO A 24 -15.46 -11.24 13.41
CA PRO A 24 -16.72 -10.86 12.76
C PRO A 24 -17.70 -10.18 13.74
N GLU A 25 -17.71 -10.62 15.01
CA GLU A 25 -18.62 -10.11 16.03
C GLU A 25 -18.38 -8.62 16.38
N ARG A 26 -17.18 -8.06 16.13
CA ARG A 26 -16.89 -6.64 16.37
C ARG A 26 -17.33 -5.72 15.21
N HIS A 27 -17.79 -6.30 14.11
CA HIS A 27 -17.96 -5.61 12.84
C HIS A 27 -19.32 -5.85 12.18
N GLU A 28 -20.30 -6.40 12.92
CA GLU A 28 -21.66 -6.69 12.45
C GLU A 28 -22.43 -5.44 11.95
N GLY A 29 -22.03 -4.24 12.38
CA GLY A 29 -22.65 -2.97 11.95
C GLY A 29 -22.15 -2.43 10.60
N TYR A 30 -21.14 -3.06 9.98
CA TYR A 30 -20.58 -2.61 8.71
C TYR A 30 -21.29 -3.23 7.50
N SER A 31 -21.24 -2.54 6.36
CA SER A 31 -21.78 -3.05 5.10
C SER A 31 -21.04 -4.32 4.65
N ALA A 32 -21.68 -5.16 3.84
CA ALA A 32 -21.06 -6.37 3.29
C ALA A 32 -19.73 -6.09 2.58
N LEU A 33 -19.68 -5.02 1.76
CA LEU A 33 -18.46 -4.58 1.07
C LEU A 33 -17.34 -4.22 2.08
N THR A 34 -17.68 -3.52 3.15
CA THR A 34 -16.72 -3.18 4.21
C THR A 34 -16.22 -4.41 4.95
N GLN A 35 -17.09 -5.39 5.21
CA GLN A 35 -16.71 -6.65 5.83
C GLN A 35 -15.78 -7.48 4.94
N GLU A 36 -16.05 -7.54 3.63
CA GLU A 36 -15.17 -8.17 2.63
C GLU A 36 -13.80 -7.48 2.58
N SER A 37 -13.77 -6.14 2.57
CA SER A 37 -12.52 -5.39 2.67
C SER A 37 -11.75 -5.75 3.94
N LEU A 38 -12.41 -5.70 5.11
CA LEU A 38 -11.77 -6.04 6.39
C LEU A 38 -11.20 -7.46 6.38
N GLN A 39 -11.88 -8.41 5.74
CA GLN A 39 -11.41 -9.79 5.61
C GLN A 39 -10.19 -9.89 4.69
N ALA A 40 -10.14 -9.14 3.58
CA ALA A 40 -8.97 -9.08 2.72
C ALA A 40 -7.73 -8.53 3.45
N TRP A 41 -7.95 -7.64 4.43
CA TRP A 41 -6.91 -7.07 5.28
C TRP A 41 -6.68 -7.84 6.60
N ALA A 42 -7.39 -8.95 6.84
CA ALA A 42 -7.16 -9.78 8.01
C ALA A 42 -5.79 -10.50 7.93
N GLU A 43 -5.24 -10.85 9.09
CA GLU A 43 -4.00 -11.63 9.18
C GLU A 43 -4.11 -12.96 8.43
N GLY A 44 -3.08 -13.28 7.64
CA GLY A 44 -3.01 -14.51 6.83
C GLY A 44 -3.58 -14.40 5.42
N SER A 45 -4.20 -13.28 5.04
CA SER A 45 -4.58 -13.01 3.64
C SER A 45 -3.39 -12.50 2.82
N ASP A 46 -3.06 -13.18 1.73
CA ASP A 46 -2.08 -12.71 0.74
C ASP A 46 -2.67 -11.71 -0.27
N LYS A 47 -4.00 -11.53 -0.27
CA LYS A 47 -4.69 -10.70 -1.25
C LYS A 47 -4.83 -9.27 -0.75
N LEU A 48 -4.66 -8.31 -1.66
CA LEU A 48 -5.06 -6.93 -1.46
C LEU A 48 -6.50 -6.74 -1.90
N ASP A 49 -7.25 -5.90 -1.18
CA ASP A 49 -8.50 -5.35 -1.68
C ASP A 49 -8.20 -4.20 -2.64
N LEU A 50 -8.12 -4.52 -3.94
CA LEU A 50 -7.86 -3.53 -4.98
C LEU A 50 -9.08 -2.64 -5.22
N ASP A 51 -10.30 -3.10 -4.91
CA ASP A 51 -11.50 -2.31 -5.08
C ASP A 51 -11.53 -1.18 -4.06
N LEU A 52 -11.19 -1.45 -2.79
CA LEU A 52 -11.03 -0.40 -1.79
C LEU A 52 -9.96 0.63 -2.21
N ILE A 53 -8.82 0.17 -2.75
CA ILE A 53 -7.76 1.05 -3.23
C ILE A 53 -8.27 1.92 -4.38
N GLU A 54 -8.99 1.36 -5.35
CA GLU A 54 -9.63 2.11 -6.44
C GLU A 54 -10.58 3.20 -5.90
N HIS A 55 -11.47 2.85 -4.97
CA HIS A 55 -12.40 3.81 -4.35
C HIS A 55 -11.67 4.94 -3.61
N VAL A 56 -10.56 4.64 -2.92
CA VAL A 56 -9.74 5.68 -2.26
C VAL A 56 -9.07 6.60 -3.30
N ILE A 57 -8.56 6.05 -4.40
CA ILE A 57 -7.98 6.85 -5.48
C ILE A 57 -9.05 7.76 -6.08
N GLU A 58 -10.24 7.22 -6.36
CA GLU A 58 -11.37 7.99 -6.91
C GLU A 58 -11.79 9.10 -5.94
N HIS A 59 -11.92 8.79 -4.65
CA HIS A 59 -12.24 9.76 -3.61
C HIS A 59 -11.25 10.93 -3.62
N ILE A 60 -9.94 10.65 -3.56
CA ILE A 60 -8.89 11.68 -3.58
C ILE A 60 -8.94 12.50 -4.88
N CYS A 61 -9.25 11.88 -6.01
CA CYS A 61 -9.42 12.56 -7.30
C CYS A 61 -10.62 13.51 -7.34
N VAL A 62 -11.68 13.24 -6.58
CA VAL A 62 -12.91 14.04 -6.56
C VAL A 62 -12.91 15.09 -5.45
N THR A 63 -12.35 14.78 -4.27
CA THR A 63 -12.48 15.63 -3.07
C THR A 63 -11.24 16.48 -2.79
N GLU A 64 -10.05 16.00 -3.18
CA GLU A 64 -8.79 16.67 -2.83
C GLU A 64 -8.25 17.53 -3.98
N GLY A 65 -7.54 18.60 -3.61
CA GLY A 65 -6.89 19.52 -4.55
C GLY A 65 -5.76 18.87 -5.37
N GLU A 66 -5.10 19.66 -6.22
CA GLU A 66 -4.06 19.16 -7.12
C GLU A 66 -2.91 18.42 -6.43
N GLY A 67 -2.15 17.65 -7.20
CA GLY A 67 -0.94 16.96 -6.75
C GLY A 67 -0.86 15.53 -7.27
N ALA A 68 0.36 15.03 -7.47
CA ALA A 68 0.54 13.64 -7.89
C ALA A 68 0.28 12.68 -6.73
N MET A 69 -0.15 11.48 -7.08
CA MET A 69 -0.45 10.40 -6.15
C MET A 69 0.55 9.26 -6.31
N LEU A 70 1.04 8.72 -5.19
CA LEU A 70 1.86 7.51 -5.14
C LEU A 70 1.10 6.41 -4.41
N VAL A 71 0.87 5.28 -5.08
CA VAL A 71 0.16 4.12 -4.55
C VAL A 71 1.15 3.00 -4.31
N PHE A 72 1.29 2.52 -3.08
CA PHE A 72 2.14 1.38 -2.72
C PHE A 72 1.34 0.07 -2.79
N LEU A 73 1.85 -0.89 -3.56
CA LEU A 73 1.30 -2.24 -3.78
C LEU A 73 2.39 -3.31 -3.55
N THR A 74 2.02 -4.59 -3.46
CA THR A 74 2.99 -5.63 -3.10
C THR A 74 3.91 -6.05 -4.26
N GLY A 75 3.42 -5.99 -5.51
CA GLY A 75 4.15 -6.50 -6.66
C GLY A 75 3.53 -6.16 -8.01
N TRP A 76 4.14 -6.67 -9.09
CA TRP A 76 3.69 -6.43 -10.46
C TRP A 76 2.26 -6.90 -10.73
N ASP A 77 1.86 -8.05 -10.18
CA ASP A 77 0.51 -8.60 -10.38
C ASP A 77 -0.58 -7.64 -9.88
N ASP A 78 -0.43 -7.10 -8.67
CA ASP A 78 -1.34 -6.09 -8.12
C ASP A 78 -1.30 -4.78 -8.93
N ILE A 79 -0.09 -4.36 -9.34
CA ILE A 79 0.08 -3.14 -10.16
C ILE A 79 -0.67 -3.27 -11.48
N SER A 80 -0.52 -4.40 -12.19
CA SER A 80 -1.19 -4.63 -13.47
C SER A 80 -2.70 -4.72 -13.31
N LYS A 81 -3.19 -5.45 -12.30
CA LYS A 81 -4.63 -5.57 -12.03
C LYS A 81 -5.27 -4.23 -11.71
N LEU A 82 -4.68 -3.46 -10.78
CA LEU A 82 -5.20 -2.15 -10.42
C LEU A 82 -5.12 -1.19 -11.61
N HIS A 83 -4.02 -1.18 -12.36
CA HIS A 83 -3.90 -0.36 -13.56
C HIS A 83 -5.04 -0.64 -14.56
N ASP A 84 -5.34 -1.90 -14.82
CA ASP A 84 -6.41 -2.30 -15.74
C ASP A 84 -7.82 -2.00 -15.18
N GLN A 85 -8.00 -2.03 -13.85
CA GLN A 85 -9.24 -1.57 -13.19
C GLN A 85 -9.42 -0.07 -13.37
N LEU A 86 -8.40 0.73 -13.07
CA LEU A 86 -8.45 2.19 -13.21
C LEU A 86 -8.66 2.64 -14.66
N GLN A 87 -8.15 1.88 -15.64
CA GLN A 87 -8.41 2.14 -17.06
C GLN A 87 -9.84 1.83 -17.50
N ARG A 88 -10.59 1.02 -16.73
CA ARG A 88 -12.01 0.72 -16.95
C ARG A 88 -12.94 1.57 -16.08
N ASN A 89 -12.40 2.26 -15.09
CA ASN A 89 -13.15 3.16 -14.22
C ASN A 89 -13.77 4.33 -15.01
N ARG A 90 -15.00 4.71 -14.67
CA ARG A 90 -15.78 5.73 -15.40
C ARG A 90 -15.18 7.14 -15.32
N ILE A 91 -14.45 7.43 -14.24
CA ILE A 91 -13.82 8.73 -13.98
C ILE A 91 -12.33 8.66 -14.35
N LEU A 92 -11.62 7.68 -13.78
CA LEU A 92 -10.15 7.62 -13.82
C LEU A 92 -9.58 7.19 -15.18
N SER A 93 -10.41 6.66 -16.08
CA SER A 93 -10.00 6.30 -17.45
C SER A 93 -9.76 7.50 -18.37
N ASN A 94 -10.18 8.71 -17.98
CA ASN A 94 -10.01 9.91 -18.79
C ASN A 94 -8.55 10.36 -18.86
N LYS A 95 -7.87 10.04 -19.97
CA LYS A 95 -6.45 10.39 -20.20
C LYS A 95 -6.17 11.89 -20.28
N ASN A 96 -7.20 12.72 -20.49
CA ASN A 96 -7.08 14.17 -20.46
C ASN A 96 -7.12 14.74 -19.03
N GLN A 97 -7.41 13.91 -18.03
CA GLN A 97 -7.44 14.28 -16.61
C GLN A 97 -6.48 13.45 -15.75
N TYR A 98 -6.17 12.22 -16.15
CA TYR A 98 -5.35 11.31 -15.36
C TYR A 98 -4.25 10.65 -16.21
N ARG A 99 -3.06 10.58 -15.62
CA ARG A 99 -1.93 9.83 -16.18
C ARG A 99 -1.47 8.78 -15.18
N ILE A 100 -1.85 7.54 -15.43
CA ILE A 100 -1.54 6.39 -14.57
C ILE A 100 -0.24 5.75 -15.08
N ILE A 101 0.75 5.56 -14.21
CA ILE A 101 2.08 5.08 -14.55
C ILE A 101 2.48 3.92 -13.62
N PRO A 102 2.65 2.69 -14.12
CA PRO A 102 3.19 1.61 -13.32
C PRO A 102 4.71 1.80 -13.10
N LEU A 103 5.19 1.42 -11.91
CA LEU A 103 6.59 1.51 -11.50
C LEU A 103 7.02 0.28 -10.70
N HIS A 104 7.86 -0.56 -11.29
CA HIS A 104 8.40 -1.75 -10.66
C HIS A 104 9.91 -1.89 -10.93
N GLY A 105 10.64 -2.50 -9.99
CA GLY A 105 12.10 -2.59 -10.06
C GLY A 105 12.66 -3.42 -11.23
N SER A 106 11.87 -4.33 -11.78
CA SER A 106 12.25 -5.10 -12.98
C SER A 106 11.91 -4.40 -14.31
N MET A 107 11.28 -3.22 -14.28
CA MET A 107 10.96 -2.49 -15.51
C MET A 107 12.23 -1.92 -16.17
N PRO A 108 12.27 -1.83 -17.51
CA PRO A 108 13.35 -1.13 -18.21
C PRO A 108 13.49 0.31 -17.73
N THR A 109 14.72 0.82 -17.63
CA THR A 109 15.04 2.18 -17.16
C THR A 109 14.24 3.24 -17.91
N ALA A 110 14.09 3.11 -19.24
CA ALA A 110 13.32 4.04 -20.05
C ALA A 110 11.84 4.14 -19.62
N ASN A 111 11.25 3.06 -19.11
CA ASN A 111 9.89 3.09 -18.59
C ASN A 111 9.83 3.67 -17.17
N GLN A 112 10.82 3.40 -16.32
CA GLN A 112 10.90 4.00 -14.98
C GLN A 112 11.04 5.53 -15.08
N GLN A 113 11.80 6.04 -16.06
CA GLN A 113 12.01 7.48 -16.28
C GLN A 113 10.71 8.27 -16.54
N LYS A 114 9.63 7.61 -16.99
CA LYS A 114 8.34 8.26 -17.27
C LYS A 114 7.71 8.92 -16.03
N ILE A 115 8.07 8.47 -14.83
CA ILE A 115 7.54 9.02 -13.57
C ILE A 115 8.05 10.42 -13.24
N PHE A 116 9.22 10.81 -13.78
CA PHE A 116 9.83 12.12 -13.53
C PHE A 116 9.27 13.21 -14.44
N ALA A 117 8.58 12.83 -15.52
CA ALA A 117 7.92 13.79 -16.38
C ALA A 117 6.69 14.39 -15.68
N ASN A 118 6.61 15.71 -15.64
CA ASN A 118 5.42 16.40 -15.16
C ASN A 118 4.27 16.20 -16.15
N PRO A 119 3.05 15.92 -15.68
CA PRO A 119 1.88 15.85 -16.54
C PRO A 119 1.52 17.26 -17.06
N PRO A 120 0.76 17.35 -18.18
CA PRO A 120 0.19 18.62 -18.63
C PRO A 120 -0.68 19.29 -17.55
N PRO A 121 -0.88 20.62 -17.60
CA PRO A 121 -1.79 21.32 -16.69
C PRO A 121 -3.19 20.68 -16.69
N GLY A 122 -3.78 20.51 -15.50
CA GLY A 122 -5.08 19.86 -15.34
C GLY A 122 -5.06 18.33 -15.39
N VAL A 123 -3.91 17.71 -15.66
CA VAL A 123 -3.74 16.24 -15.62
C VAL A 123 -3.07 15.81 -14.32
N ARG A 124 -3.73 14.97 -13.53
CA ARG A 124 -3.17 14.38 -12.32
C ARG A 124 -2.34 13.14 -12.65
N LYS A 125 -1.11 13.08 -12.15
CA LYS A 125 -0.24 11.90 -12.24
C LYS A 125 -0.53 10.93 -11.10
N ILE A 126 -0.71 9.64 -11.41
CA ILE A 126 -0.93 8.56 -10.45
C ILE A 126 0.14 7.50 -10.71
N VAL A 127 1.03 7.26 -9.75
CA VAL A 127 2.11 6.29 -9.85
C VAL A 127 1.78 5.07 -9.02
N LEU A 128 1.68 3.90 -9.65
CA LEU A 128 1.44 2.62 -8.99
C LEU A 128 2.79 1.92 -8.79
N SER A 129 3.22 1.72 -7.54
CA SER A 129 4.57 1.24 -7.27
C SER A 129 4.66 0.22 -6.15
N THR A 130 5.75 -0.54 -6.16
CA THR A 130 6.18 -1.32 -5.00
C THR A 130 7.04 -0.47 -4.06
N ASN A 131 7.67 -1.12 -3.08
CA ASN A 131 8.66 -0.50 -2.19
C ASN A 131 9.88 0.12 -2.90
N ILE A 132 10.05 -0.01 -4.22
CA ILE A 132 11.11 0.73 -4.94
C ILE A 132 10.97 2.26 -4.79
N ALA A 133 9.74 2.77 -4.68
CA ALA A 133 9.48 4.18 -4.42
C ALA A 133 9.69 4.60 -2.96
N GLU A 134 9.91 3.65 -2.04
CA GLU A 134 10.07 3.90 -0.60
C GLU A 134 11.42 4.50 -0.26
N THR A 135 12.48 4.13 -0.98
CA THR A 135 13.86 4.59 -0.75
C THR A 135 14.54 5.04 -2.04
N SER A 136 14.55 4.20 -3.07
CA SER A 136 15.42 4.32 -4.25
C SER A 136 15.00 5.34 -5.30
N ILE A 137 13.78 5.89 -5.24
CA ILE A 137 13.25 6.80 -6.26
C ILE A 137 12.61 8.02 -5.59
N THR A 138 12.95 9.22 -6.07
CA THR A 138 12.39 10.48 -5.59
C THR A 138 11.50 11.09 -6.68
N ILE A 139 10.20 11.14 -6.42
CA ILE A 139 9.21 11.80 -7.28
C ILE A 139 8.78 13.06 -6.55
N ASP A 140 9.09 14.23 -7.10
CA ASP A 140 9.03 15.50 -6.36
C ASP A 140 7.59 16.02 -6.20
N ASP A 141 6.72 15.78 -7.18
CA ASP A 141 5.36 16.32 -7.23
C ASP A 141 4.31 15.49 -6.45
N ILE A 142 4.74 14.50 -5.67
CA ILE A 142 3.84 13.68 -4.83
C ILE A 142 3.29 14.51 -3.67
N VAL A 143 1.96 14.55 -3.60
CA VAL A 143 1.18 15.19 -2.52
C VAL A 143 0.33 14.17 -1.78
N PHE A 144 -0.12 13.12 -2.47
CA PHE A 144 -0.96 12.08 -1.91
C PHE A 144 -0.24 10.74 -1.95
N VAL A 145 -0.28 10.01 -0.84
CA VAL A 145 0.20 8.63 -0.76
C VAL A 145 -0.98 7.73 -0.38
N VAL A 146 -1.13 6.61 -1.09
CA VAL A 146 -2.06 5.53 -0.75
C VAL A 146 -1.22 4.29 -0.45
N ASP A 147 -1.29 3.80 0.78
CA ASP A 147 -0.43 2.71 1.27
C ASP A 147 -1.25 1.47 1.62
N CYS A 148 -1.02 0.37 0.88
CA CYS A 148 -1.61 -0.94 1.18
C CYS A 148 -1.07 -1.59 2.46
N GLY A 149 0.04 -1.09 3.01
CA GLY A 149 0.64 -1.63 4.24
C GLY A 149 1.34 -2.97 4.08
N LYS A 150 1.35 -3.56 2.88
CA LYS A 150 2.08 -4.79 2.58
C LYS A 150 3.22 -4.55 1.60
N ALA A 151 4.22 -5.42 1.66
CA ALA A 151 5.30 -5.51 0.68
C ALA A 151 5.75 -6.96 0.56
N LYS A 152 6.32 -7.33 -0.59
CA LYS A 152 6.97 -8.63 -0.74
C LYS A 152 8.36 -8.58 -0.10
N GLU A 153 8.56 -9.35 0.97
CA GLU A 153 9.84 -9.45 1.67
C GLU A 153 10.43 -10.87 1.59
N LYS A 154 11.76 -10.95 1.50
CA LYS A 154 12.47 -12.23 1.49
C LYS A 154 12.41 -12.82 2.89
N THR A 155 11.73 -13.94 3.03
CA THR A 155 11.63 -14.71 4.27
C THR A 155 12.36 -16.04 4.10
N TYR A 156 13.02 -16.52 5.17
CA TYR A 156 13.67 -17.82 5.17
C TYR A 156 12.79 -18.85 5.85
N ASP A 157 12.35 -19.86 5.08
CA ASP A 157 11.69 -21.04 5.62
C ASP A 157 12.76 -22.03 6.12
N ALA A 158 12.92 -22.09 7.44
CA ALA A 158 13.91 -22.95 8.07
C ALA A 158 13.59 -24.46 7.94
N VAL A 159 12.32 -24.82 7.76
CA VAL A 159 11.88 -26.21 7.62
C VAL A 159 12.28 -26.73 6.25
N ASN A 160 11.98 -25.95 5.21
CA ASN A 160 12.28 -26.32 3.82
C ASN A 160 13.68 -25.87 3.36
N LYS A 161 14.38 -25.05 4.16
CA LYS A 161 15.66 -24.41 3.83
C LYS A 161 15.60 -23.57 2.55
N LEU A 162 14.46 -22.93 2.30
CA LEU A 162 14.20 -22.12 1.11
C LEU A 162 14.01 -20.65 1.45
N CYS A 163 14.48 -19.77 0.57
CA CYS A 163 14.14 -18.35 0.62
C CYS A 163 12.86 -18.14 -0.20
N CYS A 164 11.80 -17.66 0.47
CA CYS A 164 10.51 -17.34 -0.13
C CYS A 164 10.33 -15.82 -0.20
N LEU A 165 9.52 -15.35 -1.16
CA LEU A 165 9.16 -13.94 -1.29
C LEU A 165 7.65 -13.82 -1.07
N LEU A 166 7.25 -13.49 0.15
CA LEU A 166 5.85 -13.48 0.56
C LEU A 166 5.37 -12.05 0.86
N PRO A 167 4.10 -11.72 0.58
CA PRO A 167 3.50 -10.48 1.06
C PRO A 167 3.48 -10.48 2.60
N THR A 168 4.09 -9.47 3.20
CA THR A 168 4.09 -9.27 4.66
C THR A 168 3.70 -7.84 5.00
N TRP A 169 3.19 -7.62 6.20
CA TRP A 169 2.97 -6.28 6.73
C TRP A 169 4.30 -5.54 6.86
N VAL A 170 4.30 -4.28 6.42
CA VAL A 170 5.51 -3.46 6.44
C VAL A 170 5.81 -2.99 7.85
N SER A 171 7.09 -2.70 8.13
CA SER A 171 7.46 -2.18 9.44
C SER A 171 6.84 -0.79 9.70
N ARG A 172 6.65 -0.41 10.97
CA ARG A 172 6.30 0.98 11.34
C ARG A 172 7.30 2.02 10.79
N ALA A 173 8.56 1.63 10.59
CA ALA A 173 9.57 2.49 9.96
C ALA A 173 9.25 2.71 8.48
N SER A 174 8.88 1.66 7.75
CA SER A 174 8.44 1.72 6.36
C SER A 174 7.18 2.57 6.18
N VAL A 175 6.17 2.41 7.04
CA VAL A 175 4.97 3.27 7.04
C VAL A 175 5.36 4.75 7.17
N ARG A 176 6.29 5.08 8.07
CA ARG A 176 6.79 6.46 8.23
C ARG A 176 7.55 6.95 6.99
N GLN A 177 8.35 6.10 6.35
CA GLN A 177 9.06 6.45 5.12
C GLN A 177 8.10 6.68 3.96
N ARG A 178 7.08 5.84 3.80
CA ARG A 178 6.00 5.98 2.80
C ARG A 178 5.21 7.26 3.02
N LYS A 179 4.79 7.53 4.26
CA LYS A 179 4.16 8.81 4.63
C LYS A 179 5.02 10.01 4.26
N GLY A 180 6.34 9.93 4.49
CA GLY A 180 7.30 10.99 4.14
C GLY A 180 7.43 11.27 2.64
N ARG A 181 6.84 10.45 1.77
CA ARG A 181 6.76 10.70 0.32
C ARG A 181 5.70 11.77 -0.01
N ALA A 182 4.66 11.91 0.81
CA ALA A 182 3.74 13.04 0.78
C ALA A 182 4.26 14.12 1.73
N GLY A 183 4.70 15.27 1.20
CA GLY A 183 5.17 16.37 2.07
C GLY A 183 6.44 17.08 1.63
N ARG A 184 7.05 16.71 0.50
CA ARG A 184 8.32 17.30 0.06
C ARG A 184 8.18 18.74 -0.42
N VAL A 185 7.18 18.99 -1.27
CA VAL A 185 7.00 20.28 -1.93
C VAL A 185 5.95 21.14 -1.21
N ARG A 186 4.94 20.50 -0.64
CA ARG A 186 3.87 21.14 0.15
C ARG A 186 3.25 20.15 1.13
N ALA A 187 2.37 20.62 2.00
CA ALA A 187 1.58 19.77 2.88
C ALA A 187 0.88 18.66 2.05
N GLY A 188 1.06 17.41 2.48
CA GLY A 188 0.54 16.24 1.80
C GLY A 188 -0.24 15.33 2.75
N GLN A 189 -0.90 14.33 2.17
CA GLN A 189 -1.73 13.38 2.90
C GLN A 189 -1.30 11.93 2.59
N CYS A 190 -1.43 11.06 3.59
CA CYS A 190 -1.12 9.64 3.46
C CYS A 190 -2.31 8.82 3.96
N PHE A 191 -2.90 8.03 3.08
CA PHE A 191 -4.04 7.16 3.31
C PHE A 191 -3.55 5.73 3.49
N HIS A 192 -3.82 5.14 4.65
CA HIS A 192 -3.52 3.73 4.93
C HIS A 192 -4.82 2.94 4.79
N VAL A 193 -4.85 1.94 3.91
CA VAL A 193 -6.10 1.18 3.60
C VAL A 193 -6.33 -0.02 4.52
N TYR A 194 -5.71 0.00 5.70
CA TYR A 194 -5.79 -1.04 6.71
C TYR A 194 -6.12 -0.43 8.08
N THR A 195 -6.61 -1.26 9.00
CA THR A 195 -7.05 -0.78 10.32
C THR A 195 -5.87 -0.43 11.22
N ARG A 196 -6.13 0.41 12.24
CA ARG A 196 -5.12 0.76 13.26
C ARG A 196 -4.73 -0.41 14.16
N GLU A 197 -5.46 -1.53 14.11
CA GLU A 197 -5.14 -2.70 14.94
C GLU A 197 -3.89 -3.42 14.42
N LEU A 198 -3.59 -3.26 13.14
CA LEU A 198 -2.42 -3.87 12.48
C LEU A 198 -1.12 -3.10 12.74
N HIS A 199 -1.18 -1.85 13.22
CA HIS A 199 -0.03 -0.97 13.46
C HIS A 199 -0.15 -0.04 14.66
#